data_AF-A0A438EN63-F1
#
_entry.id   AF-A0A438EN63-F1
#
_cell.length_a   1.000
_cell.length_b   1.000
_cell.length_c   1.000
_cell.angle_alpha   90.00
_cell.angle_beta   90.00
_cell.angle_gamma   90.00
#
_symmetry.space_group_name_H-M   'P 1'
#
loop_
_entity.id
_entity.type
_entity.pdbx_description
1 polymer ?
#
loop_
_entity_poly.entity_id
_entity_poly.type
_entity_poly.pdbx_seq_one_letter_code
_entity_poly.pdbx_strand_id
1 'polypeptide(L)'
;MNHIIGQIPGSISMLCQLSSLDLSSNKLSGTIPSSMPLLTFLGYLNLSNNNFSSKIPFTGQMTTFTELAFAGNPNLCGTPLVTKCQDEDLDKRQSVLEDKIDGGYIDQWFYLSIGLGFALGILVPYFVLAIRRSWCDAYFDFVDKIVKWLLFKRRVTYAKNHTRRQ
;
A
#
# COMPACT_ATOMS: atom_id res chain seq x y z
N MET A 1 5.92 -12.76 -30.24
CA MET A 1 4.50 -13.10 -30.02
C MET A 1 4.35 -14.58 -30.18
N ASN A 2 3.69 -15.23 -29.23
CA ASN A 2 3.41 -16.67 -29.30
C ASN A 2 1.93 -16.88 -29.67
N HIS A 3 1.58 -18.10 -30.09
CA HIS A 3 0.22 -18.44 -30.55
C HIS A 3 -0.47 -19.45 -29.62
N ILE A 4 -0.15 -19.42 -28.33
CA ILE A 4 -0.77 -20.31 -27.37
C ILE A 4 -2.26 -19.93 -27.22
N ILE A 5 -3.12 -20.92 -27.36
CA ILE A 5 -4.58 -20.81 -27.28
C ILE A 5 -5.11 -21.66 -26.11
N GLY A 6 -6.38 -21.44 -25.75
CA GLY A 6 -7.05 -22.17 -24.67
C GLY A 6 -7.11 -21.37 -23.38
N GLN A 7 -7.28 -22.07 -22.26
CA GLN A 7 -7.43 -21.48 -20.92
C GLN A 7 -6.25 -21.84 -20.03
N ILE A 8 -5.98 -21.03 -19.00
CA ILE A 8 -5.04 -21.43 -17.96
C ILE A 8 -5.70 -22.53 -17.12
N PRO A 9 -5.09 -23.72 -16.99
CA PRO A 9 -5.67 -24.79 -16.20
C PRO A 9 -5.62 -24.45 -14.71
N GLY A 10 -6.67 -24.79 -13.96
CA GLY A 10 -6.72 -24.56 -12.51
C GLY A 10 -5.61 -25.27 -11.73
N SER A 11 -5.02 -26.33 -12.30
CA SER A 11 -3.88 -27.06 -11.75
C SER A 11 -2.58 -26.24 -11.70
N ILE A 12 -2.53 -25.05 -12.31
CA ILE A 12 -1.38 -24.16 -12.20
C ILE A 12 -1.05 -23.83 -10.74
N SER A 13 -2.05 -23.82 -9.85
CA SER A 13 -1.86 -23.59 -8.41
C SER A 13 -1.07 -24.69 -7.70
N MET A 14 -0.89 -25.86 -8.31
CA MET A 14 -0.05 -26.94 -7.76
C MET A 14 1.45 -26.62 -7.85
N LEU A 15 1.83 -25.62 -8.66
CA LEU A 15 3.20 -25.16 -8.81
C LEU A 15 3.57 -24.23 -7.66
N CYS A 16 3.56 -24.73 -6.42
CA CYS A 16 3.75 -23.93 -5.21
C CYS A 16 5.07 -23.14 -5.16
N GLN A 17 6.08 -23.55 -5.93
CA GLN A 17 7.39 -22.88 -6.02
C GLN A 17 7.51 -21.93 -7.21
N LEU A 18 6.43 -21.72 -7.98
CA LEU A 18 6.45 -20.84 -9.15
C LEU A 18 6.68 -19.40 -8.70
N SER A 19 7.79 -18.81 -9.16
CA SER A 19 8.21 -17.45 -8.78
C SER A 19 7.97 -16.41 -9.88
N SER A 20 7.90 -16.83 -11.14
CA SER A 20 7.70 -15.95 -12.29
C SER A 20 6.85 -16.65 -13.33
N LEU A 21 5.84 -15.94 -13.85
CA LEU A 21 4.95 -16.40 -14.89
C LEU A 21 4.70 -15.29 -15.91
N ASP A 22 5.28 -15.44 -17.10
CA ASP A 22 5.00 -14.58 -18.26
C ASP A 22 4.21 -15.36 -19.30
N LEU A 23 2.95 -14.98 -19.51
CA LEU A 23 2.07 -15.49 -20.55
C LEU A 23 1.63 -14.37 -21.50
N SER A 24 2.32 -13.23 -21.48
CA SER A 24 1.93 -12.06 -22.25
C SER A 24 1.98 -12.29 -23.76
N SER A 25 1.20 -11.51 -24.51
CA SER A 25 1.20 -11.54 -25.98
C SER A 25 0.94 -12.94 -26.57
N ASN A 26 -0.15 -13.56 -26.11
CA ASN A 26 -0.67 -14.84 -26.58
C ASN A 26 -2.16 -14.71 -26.97
N LYS A 27 -2.80 -15.84 -27.29
CA LYS A 27 -4.23 -15.93 -27.62
C LYS A 27 -4.99 -16.74 -26.55
N LEU A 28 -4.54 -16.69 -25.29
CA LEU A 28 -5.23 -17.33 -24.17
C LEU A 28 -6.57 -16.64 -23.91
N SER A 29 -7.54 -17.40 -23.44
CA SER A 29 -8.94 -16.98 -23.29
C SER A 29 -9.58 -17.61 -22.06
N GLY A 30 -10.82 -17.25 -21.77
CA GLY A 30 -11.53 -17.71 -20.56
C GLY A 30 -11.20 -16.88 -19.33
N THR A 31 -11.46 -17.43 -18.15
CA THR A 31 -11.25 -16.73 -16.87
C THR A 31 -9.85 -16.98 -16.33
N ILE A 32 -9.33 -16.02 -15.56
CA ILE A 32 -8.15 -16.26 -14.73
C ILE A 32 -8.58 -17.22 -13.60
N PRO A 33 -7.93 -18.37 -13.41
CA PRO A 33 -8.35 -19.35 -12.41
C PRO A 33 -8.43 -18.75 -11.01
N SER A 34 -9.50 -19.03 -10.28
CA SER A 34 -9.66 -18.60 -8.87
C SER A 34 -8.61 -19.21 -7.93
N SER A 35 -7.83 -20.18 -8.42
CA SER A 35 -6.70 -20.80 -7.72
C SER A 35 -5.37 -20.04 -7.90
N MET A 36 -5.27 -19.07 -8.81
CA MET A 36 -4.09 -18.21 -8.98
C MET A 36 -3.62 -17.51 -7.69
N PRO A 37 -4.52 -16.97 -6.84
CA PRO A 37 -4.16 -16.43 -5.53
C PRO A 37 -3.37 -17.37 -4.61
N LEU A 38 -3.43 -18.69 -4.83
CA LEU A 38 -2.73 -19.69 -4.01
C LEU A 38 -1.23 -19.79 -4.31
N LEU A 39 -0.75 -19.18 -5.40
CA LEU A 39 0.66 -19.17 -5.79
C LEU A 39 1.47 -18.17 -4.95
N THR A 40 1.65 -18.46 -3.67
CA THR A 40 2.22 -17.53 -2.68
C THR A 40 3.68 -17.13 -2.94
N PHE A 41 4.42 -17.89 -3.75
CA PHE A 41 5.81 -17.57 -4.12
C PHE A 41 5.92 -16.75 -5.42
N LEU A 42 4.81 -16.47 -6.10
CA LEU A 42 4.82 -15.81 -7.40
C LEU A 42 5.17 -14.32 -7.26
N GLY A 43 6.40 -13.96 -7.55
CA GLY A 43 6.88 -12.56 -7.49
C GLY A 43 6.69 -11.78 -8.79
N TYR A 44 6.48 -12.46 -9.92
CA TYR A 44 6.25 -11.81 -11.21
C TYR A 44 5.12 -12.50 -11.97
N LEU A 45 4.17 -11.70 -12.46
CA LEU A 45 3.07 -12.15 -13.29
C LEU A 45 2.88 -11.17 -14.45
N ASN A 46 2.76 -11.70 -15.67
CA ASN A 46 2.35 -10.92 -16.83
C ASN A 46 1.37 -11.74 -17.69
N LEU A 47 0.11 -11.33 -17.69
CA LEU A 47 -1.00 -11.89 -18.48
C LEU A 47 -1.45 -10.92 -19.58
N SER A 48 -0.69 -9.86 -19.83
CA SER A 48 -1.08 -8.80 -20.74
C SER A 48 -1.23 -9.28 -22.18
N ASN A 49 -2.04 -8.57 -22.96
CA ASN A 49 -2.22 -8.82 -24.39
C ASN A 49 -2.67 -10.27 -24.68
N ASN A 50 -3.76 -10.67 -24.05
CA ASN A 50 -4.47 -11.94 -24.26
C ASN A 50 -5.97 -11.65 -24.44
N ASN A 51 -6.81 -12.69 -24.43
CA ASN A 51 -8.26 -12.59 -24.54
C ASN A 51 -8.97 -13.10 -23.27
N PHE A 52 -8.39 -12.85 -22.08
CA PHE A 52 -9.02 -13.19 -20.81
C PHE A 52 -10.30 -12.36 -20.60
N SER A 53 -11.24 -12.93 -19.84
CA SER A 53 -12.56 -12.37 -19.57
C SER A 53 -12.96 -12.51 -18.11
N SER A 54 -13.96 -11.74 -17.68
CA SER A 54 -14.55 -11.73 -16.33
C SER A 54 -13.72 -10.97 -15.27
N LYS A 55 -14.18 -11.00 -14.02
CA LYS A 55 -13.56 -10.33 -12.88
C LYS A 55 -12.21 -10.96 -12.55
N ILE A 56 -11.20 -10.13 -12.35
CA ILE A 56 -9.88 -10.56 -11.87
C ILE A 56 -10.05 -11.10 -10.43
N PRO A 57 -9.54 -12.31 -10.10
CA PRO A 57 -9.53 -12.82 -8.73
C PRO A 57 -8.50 -12.06 -7.89
N PHE A 58 -8.82 -10.83 -7.51
CA PHE A 58 -7.92 -9.89 -6.82
C PHE A 58 -7.84 -10.17 -5.31
N THR A 59 -7.32 -11.34 -4.97
CA THR A 59 -7.10 -11.79 -3.59
C THR A 59 -5.73 -12.46 -3.45
N GLY A 60 -5.25 -12.66 -2.22
CA GLY A 60 -3.98 -13.35 -1.96
C GLY A 60 -2.80 -12.72 -2.72
N GLN A 61 -2.01 -13.52 -3.42
CA GLN A 61 -0.84 -13.03 -4.16
C GLN A 61 -1.20 -12.08 -5.31
N MET A 62 -2.41 -12.20 -5.87
CA MET A 62 -2.84 -11.40 -7.02
C MET A 62 -2.91 -9.89 -6.73
N THR A 63 -3.05 -9.51 -5.46
CA THR A 63 -3.11 -8.09 -5.04
C THR A 63 -1.76 -7.37 -5.15
N THR A 64 -0.67 -8.12 -5.32
CA THR A 64 0.69 -7.57 -5.45
C THR A 64 1.00 -7.09 -6.88
N PHE A 65 0.17 -7.45 -7.86
CA PHE A 65 0.37 -7.11 -9.27
C PHE A 65 -0.43 -5.88 -9.69
N THR A 66 0.15 -5.07 -10.57
CA THR A 66 -0.44 -3.83 -11.07
C THR A 66 -1.29 -4.06 -12.32
N GLU A 67 -2.02 -3.03 -12.75
CA GLU A 67 -2.80 -2.99 -13.99
C GLU A 67 -2.01 -3.45 -15.24
N LEU A 68 -0.69 -3.21 -15.28
CA LEU A 68 0.17 -3.59 -16.40
C LEU A 68 0.20 -5.11 -16.62
N ALA A 69 0.10 -5.90 -15.55
CA ALA A 69 0.09 -7.37 -15.65
C ALA A 69 -1.17 -7.89 -16.36
N PHE A 70 -2.25 -7.09 -16.43
CA PHE A 70 -3.55 -7.50 -16.98
C PHE A 70 -3.96 -6.68 -18.21
N ALA A 71 -3.17 -5.68 -18.60
CA ALA A 71 -3.46 -4.77 -19.70
C ALA A 71 -3.66 -5.49 -21.04
N GLY A 72 -4.40 -4.88 -21.96
CA GLY A 72 -4.60 -5.47 -23.30
C GLY A 72 -5.48 -6.72 -23.33
N ASN A 73 -6.31 -6.95 -22.29
CA ASN A 73 -7.37 -7.96 -22.27
C ASN A 73 -8.74 -7.25 -22.31
N PRO A 74 -9.47 -7.28 -23.43
CA PRO A 74 -10.64 -6.40 -23.64
C PRO A 74 -11.84 -6.71 -22.72
N ASN A 75 -11.94 -7.95 -22.24
CA ASN A 75 -13.09 -8.42 -21.47
C ASN A 75 -12.79 -8.64 -19.97
N LEU A 76 -11.61 -8.23 -19.49
CA LEU A 76 -11.29 -8.25 -18.06
C LEU A 76 -11.85 -7.01 -17.36
N CYS A 77 -12.30 -7.20 -16.14
CA CYS A 77 -12.81 -6.14 -15.27
C CYS A 77 -12.41 -6.38 -13.80
N GLY A 78 -12.61 -5.38 -12.95
CA GLY A 78 -12.25 -5.40 -11.54
C GLY A 78 -10.82 -4.93 -11.28
N THR A 79 -10.53 -4.64 -10.01
CA THR A 79 -9.20 -4.20 -9.56
C THR A 79 -8.11 -5.21 -9.96
N PRO A 80 -6.92 -4.79 -10.41
CA PRO A 80 -6.41 -3.40 -10.43
C PRO A 80 -6.82 -2.60 -11.69
N LEU A 81 -7.68 -3.12 -12.57
CA LEU A 81 -8.11 -2.37 -13.76
C LEU A 81 -9.19 -1.33 -13.41
N VAL A 82 -9.22 -0.23 -14.18
CA VAL A 82 -10.25 0.83 -14.07
C VAL A 82 -11.64 0.34 -14.52
N THR A 83 -11.68 -0.68 -15.37
CA THR A 83 -12.93 -1.26 -15.90
C THR A 83 -13.73 -1.94 -14.79
N LYS A 84 -14.90 -1.39 -14.45
CA LYS A 84 -15.84 -1.98 -13.48
C LYS A 84 -16.64 -3.13 -14.11
N CYS A 85 -16.95 -4.17 -13.33
CA CYS A 85 -17.77 -5.30 -13.79
C CYS A 85 -19.27 -4.95 -13.73
N GLN A 86 -20.08 -5.45 -14.68
CA GLN A 86 -21.48 -5.07 -14.85
C GLN A 86 -22.48 -5.73 -13.87
N ASP A 87 -22.03 -6.69 -13.03
CA ASP A 87 -22.93 -7.52 -12.21
C ASP A 87 -23.19 -6.99 -10.78
N GLU A 88 -22.72 -5.79 -10.42
CA GLU A 88 -22.87 -5.26 -9.05
C GLU A 88 -24.19 -4.47 -8.81
N ASP A 89 -25.14 -4.49 -9.76
CA ASP A 89 -26.36 -3.64 -9.72
C ASP A 89 -27.70 -4.39 -9.49
N LEU A 90 -27.70 -5.65 -9.05
CA LEU A 90 -28.95 -6.40 -8.78
C LEU A 90 -29.25 -6.75 -7.32
N ASP A 91 -28.41 -6.39 -6.33
CA ASP A 91 -28.78 -6.65 -4.91
C ASP A 91 -28.21 -5.66 -3.88
N LYS A 92 -28.39 -4.35 -4.07
CA LYS A 92 -28.21 -3.40 -2.95
C LYS A 92 -29.00 -2.10 -3.06
N ARG A 93 -30.31 -2.19 -3.26
CA ARG A 93 -31.22 -1.19 -2.69
C ARG A 93 -31.46 -1.59 -1.23
N GLN A 94 -31.05 -0.72 -0.30
CA GLN A 94 -31.33 -0.77 1.15
C GLN A 94 -30.25 -1.37 2.08
N SER A 95 -29.08 -0.73 2.15
CA SER A 95 -28.54 -0.35 3.48
C SER A 95 -27.68 0.90 3.37
N VAL A 96 -27.88 1.77 4.34
CA VAL A 96 -27.38 3.14 4.45
C VAL A 96 -25.91 3.14 4.85
N LEU A 97 -25.16 4.07 4.24
CA LEU A 97 -23.84 4.60 4.60
C LEU A 97 -22.60 3.73 4.26
N GLU A 98 -21.64 4.42 3.63
CA GLU A 98 -20.23 4.05 3.44
C GLU A 98 -19.92 2.87 2.49
N ASP A 99 -19.63 3.19 1.23
CA ASP A 99 -18.23 3.12 0.78
C ASP A 99 -18.06 3.79 -0.61
N LYS A 100 -17.55 5.02 -0.62
CA LYS A 100 -16.86 5.57 -1.79
C LYS A 100 -15.38 5.32 -1.59
N ILE A 101 -14.86 4.17 -2.03
CA ILE A 101 -13.41 3.96 -2.07
C ILE A 101 -13.02 3.33 -3.40
N ASP A 102 -13.06 4.15 -4.45
CA ASP A 102 -12.18 3.97 -5.61
C ASP A 102 -10.81 4.57 -5.22
N GLY A 103 -9.74 3.80 -5.43
CA GLY A 103 -8.37 3.97 -4.92
C GLY A 103 -7.59 5.20 -5.40
N GLY A 104 -8.22 6.36 -5.50
CA GLY A 104 -7.60 7.68 -5.65
C GLY A 104 -7.93 8.67 -4.53
N TYR A 105 -8.82 8.31 -3.59
CA TYR A 105 -9.20 9.21 -2.48
C TYR A 105 -8.44 8.99 -1.17
N ILE A 106 -7.88 7.79 -0.94
CA ILE A 106 -7.24 7.45 0.35
C ILE A 106 -6.07 8.40 0.63
N ASP A 107 -5.25 8.71 -0.37
CA ASP A 107 -4.09 9.60 -0.22
C ASP A 107 -4.49 11.05 0.15
N GLN A 108 -5.59 11.56 -0.40
CA GLN A 108 -6.03 12.93 -0.15
C GLN A 108 -6.61 13.09 1.27
N TRP A 109 -7.42 12.13 1.73
CA TRP A 109 -7.94 12.16 3.10
C TRP A 109 -6.86 11.87 4.15
N PHE A 110 -5.91 11.00 3.81
CA PHE A 110 -4.75 10.74 4.66
C PHE A 110 -3.88 11.99 4.83
N TYR A 111 -3.59 12.72 3.75
CA TYR A 111 -2.82 13.96 3.81
C TYR A 111 -3.55 15.09 4.54
N LEU A 112 -4.87 15.18 4.42
CA LEU A 112 -5.69 16.12 5.19
C LEU A 112 -5.68 15.76 6.69
N SER A 113 -5.74 14.47 7.04
CA SER A 113 -5.64 14.00 8.42
C SER A 113 -4.28 14.31 9.04
N ILE A 114 -3.20 14.01 8.32
CA ILE A 114 -1.83 14.35 8.71
C ILE A 114 -1.67 15.85 8.86
N GLY A 115 -2.11 16.64 7.88
CA GLY A 115 -1.99 18.10 7.88
C GLY A 115 -2.69 18.75 9.07
N LEU A 116 -3.93 18.34 9.36
CA LEU A 116 -4.68 18.82 10.53
C LEU A 116 -4.04 18.38 11.85
N GLY A 117 -3.54 17.14 11.92
CA GLY A 117 -2.84 16.62 13.09
C GLY A 117 -1.57 17.40 13.42
N PHE A 118 -0.74 17.68 12.41
CA PHE A 118 0.46 18.50 12.58
C PHE A 118 0.13 19.95 12.94
N ALA A 119 -0.89 20.53 12.31
CA ALA A 119 -1.33 21.89 12.61
C ALA A 119 -1.76 22.00 14.07
N LEU A 120 -2.68 21.15 14.54
CA LEU A 120 -3.14 21.17 15.93
C LEU A 120 -2.03 20.80 16.92
N GLY A 121 -1.20 19.81 16.58
CA GLY A 121 -0.09 19.36 17.42
C GLY A 121 0.98 20.43 17.68
N ILE A 122 1.20 21.35 16.74
CA ILE A 122 2.18 22.45 16.89
C ILE A 122 1.50 23.73 17.40
N LEU A 123 0.31 24.08 16.89
CA LEU A 123 -0.36 25.33 17.25
C LEU A 123 -0.88 25.34 18.69
N VAL A 124 -1.41 24.22 19.19
CA VAL A 124 -2.01 24.16 20.52
C VAL A 124 -0.96 24.39 21.62
N PRO A 125 0.19 23.67 21.64
CA PRO A 125 1.25 23.97 22.60
C PRO A 125 1.80 25.38 22.44
N TYR A 126 1.98 25.86 21.21
CA TYR A 126 2.45 27.22 20.96
C TYR A 126 1.50 28.27 21.57
N PHE A 127 0.19 28.11 21.37
CA PHE A 127 -0.82 29.02 21.90
C PHE A 127 -0.93 28.92 23.44
N VAL A 128 -0.86 27.71 24.00
CA VAL A 128 -0.83 27.48 25.46
C VAL A 128 0.40 28.15 26.09
N LEU A 129 1.57 28.03 25.47
CA LEU A 129 2.81 28.70 25.92
C LEU A 129 2.71 30.23 25.78
N ALA A 130 2.00 30.73 24.76
CA ALA A 130 1.80 32.17 24.56
C ALA A 130 0.83 32.80 25.58
N ILE A 131 -0.20 32.07 26.04
CA ILE A 131 -1.18 32.59 27.02
C ILE A 131 -0.58 32.68 28.43
N ARG A 132 0.30 31.76 28.80
CA ARG A 132 0.85 31.69 30.17
C ARG A 132 2.37 31.79 30.17
N ARG A 133 2.88 32.99 30.47
CA ARG A 133 4.31 33.27 30.63
C ARG A 133 5.02 32.30 31.60
N SER A 134 4.35 31.92 32.69
CA SER A 134 4.88 30.95 33.67
C SER A 134 5.07 29.53 33.12
N TRP A 135 4.26 29.12 32.15
CA TRP A 135 4.38 27.80 31.50
C TRP A 135 5.47 27.82 30.45
N CYS A 136 5.68 28.97 29.80
CA CYS A 136 6.81 29.21 28.91
C CYS A 136 8.14 29.03 29.66
N ASP A 137 8.28 29.67 30.83
CA ASP A 137 9.50 29.57 31.64
C ASP A 137 9.77 28.12 32.11
N ALA A 138 8.71 27.40 32.53
CA ALA A 138 8.82 25.99 32.94
C ALA A 138 9.19 25.06 31.76
N TYR A 139 8.64 25.31 30.57
CA TYR A 139 8.97 24.56 29.36
C TYR A 139 10.43 24.79 28.95
N PHE A 140 10.90 26.04 28.94
CA PHE A 140 12.28 26.36 28.63
C PHE A 140 13.27 25.77 29.66
N ASP A 141 12.94 25.77 30.96
CA ASP A 141 13.76 25.11 31.99
C ASP A 141 13.87 23.58 31.76
N PHE A 142 12.76 22.94 31.36
CA PHE A 142 12.77 21.52 31.03
C PHE A 142 13.63 21.22 29.80
N VAL A 143 13.49 22.01 28.73
CA VAL A 143 14.31 21.86 27.51
C VAL A 143 15.79 22.07 27.83
N ASP A 144 16.13 23.10 28.62
CA ASP A 144 17.50 23.37 29.03
C ASP A 144 18.11 22.20 29.84
N LYS A 145 17.33 21.56 30.71
CA LYS A 145 17.73 20.33 31.42
C LYS A 145 18.03 19.18 30.46
N ILE A 146 17.20 18.96 29.44
CA ILE A 146 17.43 17.92 28.44
C ILE A 146 18.72 18.23 27.66
N VAL A 147 18.90 19.46 27.21
CA VAL A 147 20.09 19.88 26.47
C VAL A 147 21.35 19.69 27.31
N LYS A 148 21.33 20.13 28.57
CA LYS A 148 22.44 19.90 29.52
C LYS A 148 22.72 18.42 29.73
N TRP A 149 21.69 17.58 29.88
CA TRP A 149 21.85 16.13 30.02
C TRP A 149 22.48 15.50 28.77
N LEU A 150 22.04 15.90 27.57
CA LEU A 150 22.62 15.44 26.30
C LEU A 150 24.08 15.87 26.15
N LEU A 151 24.40 17.13 26.45
CA LEU A 151 25.77 17.64 26.41
C LEU A 151 26.67 16.92 27.42
N PHE A 152 26.17 16.68 28.63
CA PHE A 152 26.87 15.90 29.66
C PHE A 152 27.14 14.46 29.18
N LYS A 153 26.12 13.77 28.67
CA LYS A 153 26.25 12.41 28.14
C LYS A 153 27.26 12.36 26.99
N ARG A 154 27.23 13.35 26.10
CA ARG A 154 28.18 13.47 24.98
C ARG A 154 29.62 13.68 25.47
N ARG A 155 29.83 14.52 26.49
CA ARG A 155 31.16 14.71 27.12
C ARG A 155 31.68 13.42 27.76
N VAL A 156 30.83 12.69 28.48
CA VAL A 156 31.20 11.40 29.11
C VAL A 156 31.56 10.36 28.04
N THR A 157 30.76 10.23 26.99
CA THR A 157 31.06 9.30 25.88
C THR A 157 32.36 9.69 25.16
N TYR A 158 32.60 10.98 24.95
CA TYR A 158 33.82 11.48 24.32
C TYR A 158 35.06 11.19 25.17
N ALA A 159 35.01 11.45 26.48
CA ALA A 159 36.10 11.17 27.41
C ALA A 159 36.42 9.66 27.47
N LYS A 160 35.40 8.81 27.57
CA LYS A 160 35.55 7.34 27.61
C LYS A 160 36.16 6.77 26.33
N ASN A 161 35.86 7.36 25.17
CA ASN A 161 36.47 6.99 23.89
C ASN A 161 37.92 7.50 23.76
N HIS A 162 38.28 8.60 24.42
CA HIS A 162 39.65 9.13 24.38
C HIS A 162 40.61 8.32 25.27
N THR A 163 40.18 7.88 26.46
CA THR A 163 40.99 7.05 27.38
C THR A 163 41.18 5.61 26.90
N ARG A 164 40.35 5.12 25.96
CA ARG A 164 40.53 3.79 25.33
C ARG A 164 41.52 3.78 24.16
N ARG A 165 42.00 4.95 23.73
CA ARG A 165 42.93 5.11 22.59
C ARG A 165 44.38 5.43 23.01
N GLN A 166 44.64 5.51 24.31
CA GLN A 166 45.99 5.57 24.91
C GLN A 166 46.25 4.26 25.65
#